data_AF-A0A930TEE8-F1
#
_entry.id   AF-A0A930TEE8-F1
#
_cell.length_a   1.000
_cell.length_b   1.000
_cell.length_c   1.000
_cell.angle_alpha   90.00
_cell.angle_beta   90.00
_cell.angle_gamma   90.00
#
_symmetry.space_group_name_H-M   'P 1'
#
loop_
_entity.id
_entity.type
_entity.pdbx_description
1 polymer ?
#
loop_
_entity_poly.entity_id
_entity_poly.type
_entity_poly.pdbx_seq_one_letter_code
_entity_poly.pdbx_strand_id
1 'polypeptide(L)'
;MNSNYNDYRVLAPSVHFLAFNLQESEIIKLKANRRQVSKDWLWQTCDKIVSSVFQQNFLIQSYLDLKKQPHNFFVTVINPNCLDNKIPIKDICSIPNSIPLQGQVLFKRKSFPIEGFVYPVRINNSYGLWLNCGYPKQQNGFNTEEIDIRFIRQLNPDNCFDATDKKGYSGQAIIITAWLVPEDIRKSQQELKEIADECLKNFFPDGYNIPPFNRVGELFGSPVFQYGLEKELPSSGNIFVCLFRSYKTPKRFHQSHLLIFNLFFYRAQIIKNFQDVRRNSCRIEKMHTKIVGEINSLFKLGKNNTLSKDDLNKLQLKLKVLPLRAHQYEEFRATLNISKNQIDRSVNNYKSIVEKIAEQFEGENLSFLETLSNTNWPFYQERIEANLIYFEHGSKLIDNAVSSIRGQIAIEQTELSSRRLEVQEENDRTLQQRITALGFGLSVGGILSQIIANEKFAPPFIVLKNADGTEYAYYYIVSTIFCVVVGFICAFIVDRVVLSFPWVLDFSFRKLLCQLFRNKN
;
A
#
# COMPACT_ATOMS: atom_id res chain seq x y z
N MET A 1 -17.23 -39.10 16.47
CA MET A 1 -16.29 -38.04 16.87
C MET A 1 -17.09 -37.01 17.65
N ASN A 2 -17.09 -37.11 18.99
CA ASN A 2 -17.76 -36.13 19.87
C ASN A 2 -16.86 -34.90 19.98
N SER A 3 -17.19 -33.82 19.27
CA SER A 3 -16.60 -32.52 19.59
C SER A 3 -17.22 -32.05 20.89
N ASN A 4 -16.40 -31.97 21.95
CA ASN A 4 -16.71 -31.21 23.15
C ASN A 4 -16.96 -29.76 22.74
N TYR A 5 -18.22 -29.40 22.51
CA TYR A 5 -18.61 -28.02 22.33
C TYR A 5 -18.61 -27.38 23.73
N ASN A 6 -17.63 -26.51 23.98
CA ASN A 6 -17.68 -25.62 25.13
C ASN A 6 -18.84 -24.63 24.88
N ASP A 7 -19.90 -24.71 25.69
CA ASP A 7 -21.02 -23.77 25.66
C ASP A 7 -20.58 -22.42 26.27
N TYR A 8 -19.83 -21.62 25.51
CA TYR A 8 -19.46 -20.27 25.93
C TYR A 8 -20.68 -19.35 25.92
N ARG A 9 -20.76 -18.50 26.95
CA ARG A 9 -21.77 -17.46 27.10
C ARG A 9 -21.12 -16.09 27.20
N VAL A 10 -21.83 -15.09 26.70
CA VAL A 10 -21.40 -13.69 26.72
C VAL A 10 -22.57 -12.79 27.05
N LEU A 11 -22.28 -11.57 27.48
CA LEU A 11 -23.27 -10.54 27.77
C LEU A 11 -23.19 -9.44 26.70
N ALA A 12 -24.36 -8.99 26.23
CA ALA A 12 -24.52 -7.89 25.27
C ALA A 12 -23.50 -7.88 24.09
N PRO A 13 -23.38 -8.98 23.30
CA PRO A 13 -22.51 -9.00 22.13
C PRO A 13 -22.96 -7.99 21.08
N SER A 14 -22.02 -7.26 20.49
CA SER A 14 -22.29 -6.32 19.41
C SER A 14 -21.17 -6.31 18.35
N VAL A 15 -21.52 -5.85 17.15
CA VAL A 15 -20.64 -5.74 16.00
C VAL A 15 -20.60 -4.27 15.59
N HIS A 16 -19.40 -3.73 15.49
CA HIS A 16 -19.14 -2.41 14.93
C HIS A 16 -18.48 -2.57 13.56
N PHE A 17 -19.06 -1.95 12.55
CA PHE A 17 -18.54 -1.86 11.20
C PHE A 17 -18.11 -0.44 10.91
N LEU A 18 -16.81 -0.29 10.67
CA LEU A 18 -16.16 0.96 10.32
C LEU A 18 -15.75 0.87 8.86
N ALA A 19 -16.32 1.70 7.99
CA ALA A 19 -16.02 1.68 6.58
C ALA A 19 -15.77 3.08 6.02
N PHE A 20 -14.85 3.16 5.06
CA PHE A 20 -14.38 4.43 4.53
C PHE A 20 -14.35 4.41 3.00
N ASN A 21 -14.76 5.51 2.38
CA ASN A 21 -14.81 5.67 0.93
C ASN A 21 -14.32 7.08 0.53
N LEU A 22 -13.54 7.19 -0.55
CA LEU A 22 -13.10 8.49 -1.07
C LEU A 22 -14.28 9.32 -1.62
N GLN A 23 -14.20 10.64 -1.47
CA GLN A 23 -15.13 11.57 -2.11
C GLN A 23 -14.90 11.62 -3.62
N GLU A 24 -15.99 11.82 -4.37
CA GLU A 24 -16.00 11.84 -5.83
C GLU A 24 -15.05 12.89 -6.43
N SER A 25 -15.00 14.09 -5.85
CA SER A 25 -14.14 15.18 -6.31
C SER A 25 -12.65 14.81 -6.34
N GLU A 26 -12.24 13.85 -5.50
CA GLU A 26 -10.86 13.37 -5.40
C GLU A 26 -10.61 12.16 -6.30
N ILE A 27 -11.64 11.34 -6.55
CA ILE A 27 -11.62 10.28 -7.55
C ILE A 27 -11.41 10.85 -8.96
N ILE A 28 -12.06 11.98 -9.27
CA ILE A 28 -11.91 12.67 -10.57
C ILE A 28 -10.48 13.23 -10.74
N LYS A 29 -9.84 13.68 -9.65
CA LYS A 29 -8.45 14.18 -9.66
C LYS A 29 -7.41 13.08 -9.89
N LEU A 30 -7.69 11.82 -9.55
CA LEU A 30 -6.80 10.66 -9.72
C LEU A 30 -6.76 10.06 -11.15
N LYS A 31 -7.59 10.58 -12.08
CA LYS A 31 -7.60 10.45 -13.57
C LYS A 31 -7.81 9.07 -14.27
N ALA A 32 -8.36 9.20 -15.49
CA ALA A 32 -8.18 8.41 -16.72
C ALA A 32 -8.88 7.05 -16.97
N ASN A 33 -9.69 6.47 -16.09
CA ASN A 33 -10.42 5.24 -16.42
C ASN A 33 -11.93 5.35 -16.23
N ARG A 34 -12.65 5.39 -17.36
CA ARG A 34 -14.13 5.36 -17.51
C ARG A 34 -14.73 4.07 -16.96
N ARG A 35 -14.80 3.90 -15.65
CA ARG A 35 -15.81 3.02 -15.01
C ARG A 35 -16.39 3.78 -13.82
N GLN A 36 -17.70 3.95 -13.85
CA GLN A 36 -18.52 4.65 -12.88
C GLN A 36 -18.19 4.14 -11.47
N VAL A 37 -17.62 5.00 -10.63
CA VAL A 37 -17.48 4.71 -9.21
C VAL A 37 -18.87 4.88 -8.60
N SER A 38 -19.36 3.86 -7.87
CA SER A 38 -20.62 3.99 -7.15
C SER A 38 -20.42 4.95 -5.99
N LYS A 39 -20.86 6.20 -6.18
CA LYS A 39 -20.81 7.28 -5.18
C LYS A 39 -21.50 6.89 -3.88
N ASP A 40 -22.47 6.00 -4.02
CA ASP A 40 -23.39 5.63 -2.96
C ASP A 40 -23.07 4.28 -2.34
N TRP A 41 -21.95 3.66 -2.72
CA TRP A 41 -21.63 2.31 -2.26
C TRP A 41 -21.64 2.17 -0.74
N LEU A 42 -21.05 3.14 -0.03
CA LEU A 42 -21.01 3.12 1.44
C LEU A 42 -22.42 3.13 2.04
N TRP A 43 -23.31 3.91 1.42
CA TRP A 43 -24.70 4.09 1.82
C TRP A 43 -25.56 2.87 1.47
N GLN A 44 -25.42 2.34 0.25
CA GLN A 44 -26.05 1.09 -0.19
C GLN A 44 -25.61 -0.10 0.68
N THR A 45 -24.35 -0.12 1.11
CA THR A 45 -23.84 -1.15 2.02
C THR A 45 -24.48 -1.02 3.40
N CYS A 46 -24.63 0.21 3.91
CA CYS A 46 -25.39 0.47 5.12
C CYS A 46 -26.84 -0.05 5.01
N ASP A 47 -27.56 0.35 3.97
CA ASP A 47 -28.95 -0.05 3.76
C ASP A 47 -29.10 -1.57 3.65
N LYS A 48 -28.16 -2.24 2.95
CA LYS A 48 -28.10 -3.71 2.87
C LYS A 48 -27.91 -4.35 4.24
N ILE A 49 -26.95 -3.88 5.04
CA ILE A 49 -26.69 -4.42 6.38
C ILE A 49 -27.92 -4.20 7.28
N VAL A 50 -28.50 -3.00 7.28
CA VAL A 50 -29.67 -2.70 8.11
C VAL A 50 -30.87 -3.56 7.71
N SER A 51 -31.11 -3.72 6.41
CA SER A 51 -32.16 -4.61 5.90
C SER A 51 -31.93 -6.08 6.29
N SER A 52 -30.68 -6.54 6.24
CA SER A 52 -30.36 -7.95 6.55
C SER A 52 -30.44 -8.24 8.06
N VAL A 53 -29.88 -7.36 8.89
CA VAL A 53 -29.78 -7.57 10.35
C VAL A 53 -31.05 -7.14 11.08
N PHE A 54 -31.58 -5.94 10.78
CA PHE A 54 -32.73 -5.35 11.47
C PHE A 54 -34.07 -5.60 10.78
N GLN A 55 -34.08 -6.25 9.60
CA GLN A 55 -35.27 -6.53 8.80
C GLN A 55 -36.09 -5.26 8.48
N GLN A 56 -35.38 -4.15 8.26
CA GLN A 56 -35.97 -2.83 8.02
C GLN A 56 -35.60 -2.28 6.65
N ASN A 57 -36.57 -1.67 5.98
CA ASN A 57 -36.29 -0.84 4.83
C ASN A 57 -35.70 0.49 5.29
N PHE A 58 -34.38 0.58 5.27
CA PHE A 58 -33.63 1.77 5.63
C PHE A 58 -33.08 2.43 4.37
N LEU A 59 -33.33 3.72 4.22
CA LEU A 59 -32.82 4.53 3.11
C LEU A 59 -31.93 5.63 3.69
N ILE A 60 -30.69 5.30 4.05
CA ILE A 60 -29.80 6.23 4.77
C ILE A 60 -29.67 7.56 4.06
N GLN A 61 -29.66 7.58 2.72
CA GLN A 61 -29.49 8.80 1.94
C GLN A 61 -30.54 9.88 2.23
N SER A 62 -31.76 9.51 2.61
CA SER A 62 -32.79 10.49 2.97
C SER A 62 -32.47 11.24 4.27
N TYR A 63 -31.56 10.70 5.08
CA TYR A 63 -31.08 11.30 6.32
C TYR A 63 -29.83 12.16 6.13
N LEU A 64 -29.22 12.18 4.94
CA LEU A 64 -27.92 12.82 4.73
C LEU A 64 -28.03 14.19 4.07
N ASP A 65 -27.27 15.15 4.57
CA ASP A 65 -26.91 16.38 3.88
C ASP A 65 -25.45 16.30 3.41
N LEU A 66 -25.25 15.72 2.22
CA LEU A 66 -23.93 15.57 1.60
C LEU A 66 -23.39 16.90 1.02
N LYS A 67 -24.25 17.93 0.88
CA LYS A 67 -23.87 19.24 0.34
C LYS A 67 -23.35 20.19 1.42
N LYS A 68 -23.54 19.85 2.70
CA LYS A 68 -23.02 20.57 3.85
C LYS A 68 -21.52 20.89 3.67
N GLN A 69 -21.22 22.18 3.57
CA GLN A 69 -19.85 22.67 3.50
C GLN A 69 -19.18 22.45 4.87
N PRO A 70 -18.00 21.82 4.91
CA PRO A 70 -17.34 21.56 6.18
C PRO A 70 -16.75 22.87 6.72
N HIS A 71 -17.22 23.30 7.89
CA HIS A 71 -16.48 24.29 8.69
C HIS A 71 -15.30 23.65 9.44
N ASN A 72 -15.32 22.32 9.61
CA ASN A 72 -14.34 21.54 10.37
C ASN A 72 -13.87 20.29 9.61
N PHE A 73 -12.72 19.75 10.04
CA PHE A 73 -12.09 18.52 9.53
C PHE A 73 -13.01 17.29 9.57
N PHE A 74 -13.91 17.25 10.55
CA PHE A 74 -14.83 16.17 10.84
C PHE A 74 -16.24 16.75 10.99
N VAL A 75 -17.20 16.26 10.20
CA VAL A 75 -18.58 16.74 10.24
C VAL A 75 -19.53 15.56 10.08
N THR A 76 -20.48 15.41 11.00
CA THR A 76 -21.63 14.51 10.80
C THR A 76 -22.44 15.03 9.60
N VAL A 77 -22.72 14.13 8.65
CA VAL A 77 -23.49 14.46 7.45
C VAL A 77 -24.98 14.21 7.64
N ILE A 78 -25.44 13.99 8.87
CA ILE A 78 -26.87 13.85 9.14
C ILE A 78 -27.55 15.22 9.00
N ASN A 79 -28.68 15.24 8.32
CA ASN A 79 -29.57 16.40 8.26
C ASN A 79 -30.15 16.65 9.67
N PRO A 80 -29.90 17.82 10.29
CA PRO A 80 -30.38 18.14 11.64
C PRO A 80 -31.89 17.93 11.81
N ASN A 81 -32.67 18.25 10.77
CA ASN A 81 -34.14 18.13 10.79
C ASN A 81 -34.61 16.67 10.89
N CYS A 82 -33.72 15.69 10.71
CA CYS A 82 -34.04 14.27 10.85
C CYS A 82 -33.79 13.71 12.26
N LEU A 83 -33.19 14.49 13.17
CA LEU A 83 -32.84 14.08 14.53
C LEU A 83 -33.86 14.54 15.59
N ASP A 84 -34.70 15.54 15.30
CA ASP A 84 -35.56 16.21 16.27
C ASP A 84 -36.69 15.34 16.88
N ASN A 85 -36.90 14.12 16.40
CA ASN A 85 -38.03 13.26 16.83
C ASN A 85 -37.64 11.84 17.28
N LYS A 86 -36.36 11.54 17.54
CA LYS A 86 -35.94 10.16 17.87
C LYS A 86 -35.38 10.01 19.29
N ILE A 87 -35.93 9.00 19.98
CA ILE A 87 -35.64 8.59 21.35
C ILE A 87 -34.13 8.45 21.56
N PRO A 88 -33.53 9.06 22.61
CA PRO A 88 -32.14 8.82 22.94
C PRO A 88 -31.94 7.34 23.27
N ILE A 89 -31.09 6.64 22.52
CA ILE A 89 -30.63 5.30 22.89
C ILE A 89 -29.88 5.46 24.22
N LYS A 90 -30.42 4.86 25.29
CA LYS A 90 -29.84 4.90 26.65
C LYS A 90 -28.75 3.84 26.87
N ASP A 91 -28.10 3.38 25.81
CA ASP A 91 -27.02 2.40 25.95
C ASP A 91 -25.66 3.10 26.05
N ILE A 92 -24.77 2.53 26.86
CA ILE A 92 -23.44 3.07 27.23
C ILE A 92 -22.53 3.19 25.99
N CYS A 93 -22.91 2.56 24.86
CA CYS A 93 -22.21 2.59 23.58
C CYS A 93 -22.90 3.45 22.49
N SER A 94 -23.97 4.17 22.79
CA SER A 94 -24.65 5.06 21.83
C SER A 94 -23.72 6.21 21.41
N ILE A 95 -23.70 6.61 20.13
CA ILE A 95 -22.88 7.75 19.69
C ILE A 95 -23.76 9.00 19.58
N PRO A 96 -23.36 10.17 20.13
CA PRO A 96 -24.09 11.41 19.94
C PRO A 96 -24.26 11.75 18.45
N ASN A 97 -25.41 12.27 18.06
CA ASN A 97 -25.71 12.60 16.65
C ASN A 97 -25.59 11.38 15.72
N SER A 98 -26.12 10.23 16.15
CA SER A 98 -26.27 9.02 15.32
C SER A 98 -27.75 8.71 15.09
N ILE A 99 -28.04 7.94 14.05
CA ILE A 99 -29.39 7.45 13.74
C ILE A 99 -29.61 6.16 14.52
N PRO A 100 -30.56 6.10 15.46
CA PRO A 100 -30.83 4.90 16.24
C PRO A 100 -31.49 3.81 15.39
N LEU A 101 -31.14 2.55 15.67
CA LEU A 101 -31.73 1.35 15.07
C LEU A 101 -32.24 0.41 16.17
N GLN A 102 -33.41 -0.18 15.97
CA GLN A 102 -34.03 -1.16 16.87
C GLN A 102 -34.74 -2.22 16.06
N GLY A 103 -34.55 -3.50 16.35
CA GLY A 103 -35.17 -4.61 15.63
C GLY A 103 -35.28 -5.87 16.48
N GLN A 104 -35.61 -6.99 15.84
CA GLN A 104 -35.67 -8.30 16.51
C GLN A 104 -35.07 -9.39 15.61
N VAL A 105 -34.43 -10.38 16.23
CA VAL A 105 -33.89 -11.56 15.55
C VAL A 105 -34.37 -12.84 16.21
N LEU A 106 -34.59 -13.89 15.41
CA LEU A 106 -35.00 -15.20 15.90
C LEU A 106 -33.77 -16.06 16.20
N PHE A 107 -33.57 -16.44 17.45
CA PHE A 107 -32.49 -17.33 17.87
C PHE A 107 -33.01 -18.43 18.79
N LYS A 108 -32.68 -19.70 18.49
CA LYS A 108 -33.19 -20.88 19.22
C LYS A 108 -34.72 -20.85 19.44
N ARG A 109 -35.47 -20.44 18.42
CA ARG A 109 -36.95 -20.29 18.42
C ARG A 109 -37.51 -19.25 19.41
N LYS A 110 -36.66 -18.35 19.91
CA LYS A 110 -37.06 -17.18 20.72
C LYS A 110 -36.70 -15.90 19.98
N SER A 111 -37.55 -14.88 20.11
CA SER A 111 -37.27 -13.55 19.57
C SER A 111 -36.40 -12.77 20.56
N PHE A 112 -35.31 -12.19 20.09
CA PHE A 112 -34.42 -11.35 20.87
C PHE A 112 -34.39 -9.94 20.29
N PRO A 113 -34.45 -8.89 21.13
CA PRO A 113 -34.27 -7.52 20.67
C PRO A 113 -32.83 -7.31 20.20
N ILE A 114 -32.67 -6.50 19.16
CA ILE A 114 -31.38 -5.97 18.73
C ILE A 114 -31.46 -4.46 18.66
N GLU A 115 -30.40 -3.80 19.10
CA GLU A 115 -30.26 -2.35 19.04
C GLU A 115 -28.96 -1.97 18.36
N GLY A 116 -28.88 -0.73 17.89
CA GLY A 116 -27.69 -0.25 17.21
C GLY A 116 -27.82 1.19 16.76
N PHE A 117 -26.86 1.62 15.96
CA PHE A 117 -26.85 2.96 15.41
C PHE A 117 -26.13 3.03 14.07
N VAL A 118 -26.42 4.11 13.33
CA VAL A 118 -25.70 4.51 12.12
C VAL A 118 -25.15 5.90 12.31
N TYR A 119 -23.85 6.05 12.12
CA TYR A 119 -23.14 7.31 12.28
C TYR A 119 -22.33 7.62 11.01
N PRO A 120 -22.94 8.35 10.07
CA PRO A 120 -22.32 8.76 8.82
C PRO A 120 -21.59 10.09 9.00
N VAL A 121 -20.35 10.14 8.54
CA VAL A 121 -19.48 11.31 8.72
C VAL A 121 -18.70 11.64 7.46
N ARG A 122 -18.30 12.90 7.37
CA ARG A 122 -17.32 13.40 6.41
C ARG A 122 -16.02 13.67 7.16
N ILE A 123 -14.93 13.12 6.65
CA ILE A 123 -13.57 13.33 7.19
C ILE A 123 -12.66 13.68 6.03
N ASN A 124 -12.13 14.91 6.01
CA ASN A 124 -11.39 15.45 4.88
C ASN A 124 -12.12 15.21 3.54
N ASN A 125 -11.50 14.34 2.76
CA ASN A 125 -11.76 13.98 1.38
C ASN A 125 -12.41 12.59 1.29
N SER A 126 -12.93 12.08 2.40
CA SER A 126 -13.58 10.79 2.52
C SER A 126 -14.93 10.90 3.22
N TYR A 127 -15.77 9.92 2.96
CA TYR A 127 -16.91 9.58 3.80
C TYR A 127 -16.54 8.40 4.69
N GLY A 128 -17.01 8.45 5.93
CA GLY A 128 -16.90 7.39 6.91
C GLY A 128 -18.29 6.94 7.36
N LEU A 129 -18.41 5.65 7.64
CA LEU A 129 -19.60 5.04 8.22
C LEU A 129 -19.18 4.25 9.44
N TRP A 130 -19.82 4.55 10.58
CA TRP A 130 -19.84 3.65 11.72
C TRP A 130 -21.26 3.08 11.86
N LEU A 131 -21.40 1.78 11.62
CA LEU A 131 -22.62 1.04 11.90
C LEU A 131 -22.39 0.15 13.12
N ASN A 132 -23.30 0.14 14.07
CA ASN A 132 -23.31 -0.81 15.18
C ASN A 132 -24.63 -1.59 15.20
N CYS A 133 -24.55 -2.87 15.58
CA CYS A 133 -25.70 -3.71 15.87
C CYS A 133 -25.33 -4.72 16.95
N GLY A 134 -26.23 -4.97 17.90
CA GLY A 134 -25.95 -5.92 18.98
C GLY A 134 -27.15 -6.22 19.85
N TYR A 135 -26.96 -7.19 20.73
CA TYR A 135 -27.90 -7.47 21.81
C TYR A 135 -27.74 -6.38 22.89
N PRO A 136 -28.80 -5.62 23.23
CA PRO A 136 -28.68 -4.48 24.13
C PRO A 136 -28.21 -4.91 25.52
N LYS A 137 -27.49 -4.04 26.22
CA LYS A 137 -27.09 -4.33 27.61
C LYS A 137 -28.25 -4.22 28.60
N GLN A 138 -29.18 -3.32 28.33
CA GLN A 138 -30.33 -3.09 29.18
C GLN A 138 -31.62 -3.11 28.37
N GLN A 139 -32.64 -3.78 28.90
CA GLN A 139 -33.99 -3.78 28.35
C GLN A 139 -34.96 -3.35 29.47
N ASN A 140 -35.75 -2.30 29.21
CA ASN A 140 -36.71 -1.76 30.18
C ASN A 140 -36.11 -1.41 31.56
N GLY A 141 -34.84 -1.01 31.59
CA GLY A 141 -34.12 -0.65 32.82
C GLY A 141 -33.46 -1.82 33.56
N PHE A 142 -33.60 -3.05 33.07
CA PHE A 142 -32.96 -4.25 33.63
C PHE A 142 -31.80 -4.71 32.73
N ASN A 143 -30.75 -5.27 33.32
CA ASN A 143 -29.67 -5.88 32.54
C ASN A 143 -30.20 -7.10 31.78
N THR A 144 -29.74 -7.27 30.55
CA THR A 144 -30.10 -8.42 29.72
C THR A 144 -29.42 -9.71 30.20
N GLU A 145 -30.02 -10.84 29.83
CA GLU A 145 -29.52 -12.16 30.23
C GLU A 145 -28.25 -12.56 29.48
N GLU A 146 -27.52 -13.52 30.03
CA GLU A 146 -26.43 -14.18 29.31
C GLU A 146 -26.95 -14.84 28.05
N ILE A 147 -26.24 -14.64 26.95
CA ILE A 147 -26.61 -15.24 25.68
C ILE A 147 -25.51 -16.17 25.20
N ASP A 148 -25.94 -17.24 24.55
CA ASP A 148 -25.06 -18.18 23.89
C ASP A 148 -24.24 -17.49 22.79
N ILE A 149 -22.94 -17.73 22.75
CA ILE A 149 -22.01 -17.11 21.79
C ILE A 149 -22.43 -17.29 20.33
N ARG A 150 -23.17 -18.37 20.01
CA ARG A 150 -23.74 -18.62 18.68
C ARG A 150 -24.74 -17.55 18.22
N PHE A 151 -25.26 -16.73 19.14
CA PHE A 151 -26.10 -15.59 18.80
C PHE A 151 -25.38 -14.59 17.88
N ILE A 152 -24.05 -14.46 17.98
CA ILE A 152 -23.25 -13.55 17.14
C ILE A 152 -23.50 -13.79 15.64
N ARG A 153 -23.85 -15.02 15.23
CA ARG A 153 -24.21 -15.35 13.85
C ARG A 153 -25.40 -14.54 13.33
N GLN A 154 -26.36 -14.21 14.20
CA GLN A 154 -27.53 -13.40 13.85
C GLN A 154 -27.15 -11.94 13.56
N LEU A 155 -25.96 -11.50 13.97
CA LEU A 155 -25.45 -10.15 13.71
C LEU A 155 -24.69 -10.06 12.39
N ASN A 156 -24.50 -11.15 11.65
CA ASN A 156 -23.90 -11.17 10.31
C ASN A 156 -24.62 -12.17 9.38
N PRO A 157 -25.94 -12.00 9.16
CA PRO A 157 -26.69 -12.86 8.25
C PRO A 157 -26.11 -12.75 6.84
N ASP A 158 -25.97 -13.89 6.16
CA ASP A 158 -25.47 -14.01 4.79
C ASP A 158 -24.14 -13.28 4.53
N ASN A 159 -23.30 -13.16 5.56
CA ASN A 159 -22.02 -12.45 5.50
C ASN A 159 -22.16 -10.98 5.01
N CYS A 160 -23.22 -10.29 5.44
CA CYS A 160 -23.55 -8.95 4.96
C CYS A 160 -22.49 -7.87 5.24
N PHE A 161 -21.53 -8.14 6.14
CA PHE A 161 -20.40 -7.25 6.46
C PHE A 161 -19.18 -7.41 5.54
N ASP A 162 -19.20 -8.33 4.57
CA ASP A 162 -18.18 -8.42 3.54
C ASP A 162 -18.37 -7.33 2.48
N ALA A 163 -17.46 -6.36 2.52
CA ALA A 163 -17.46 -5.21 1.65
C ALA A 163 -16.26 -5.23 0.68
N THR A 164 -15.62 -6.39 0.51
CA THR A 164 -14.48 -6.52 -0.39
C THR A 164 -14.88 -6.33 -1.86
N ASP A 165 -14.04 -5.59 -2.58
CA ASP A 165 -14.00 -5.51 -4.04
C ASP A 165 -14.85 -4.46 -4.80
N LYS A 166 -14.89 -3.20 -4.33
CA LYS A 166 -15.40 -2.07 -5.15
C LYS A 166 -14.46 -0.86 -5.24
N LYS A 167 -14.49 -0.17 -6.41
CA LYS A 167 -13.67 1.04 -6.67
C LYS A 167 -14.10 2.19 -5.76
N GLY A 168 -13.13 2.91 -5.18
CA GLY A 168 -13.35 4.03 -4.24
C GLY A 168 -13.16 3.65 -2.77
N TYR A 169 -13.32 2.37 -2.45
CA TYR A 169 -13.17 1.80 -1.10
C TYR A 169 -11.78 2.08 -0.51
N SER A 170 -11.76 2.76 0.63
CA SER A 170 -10.55 3.10 1.36
C SER A 170 -10.20 2.09 2.45
N GLY A 171 -11.10 1.17 2.78
CA GLY A 171 -10.88 0.13 3.79
C GLY A 171 -12.05 -0.01 4.76
N GLN A 172 -12.01 -1.09 5.54
CA GLN A 172 -12.92 -1.33 6.65
C GLN A 172 -12.20 -1.95 7.86
N ALA A 173 -12.85 -1.85 9.01
CA ALA A 173 -12.55 -2.63 10.20
C ALA A 173 -13.85 -3.15 10.81
N ILE A 174 -13.81 -4.37 11.33
CA ILE A 174 -14.90 -4.98 12.10
C ILE A 174 -14.42 -5.13 13.53
N ILE A 175 -15.20 -4.65 14.49
CA ILE A 175 -14.93 -4.81 15.91
C ILE A 175 -16.11 -5.56 16.52
N ILE A 176 -15.87 -6.79 16.94
CA ILE A 176 -16.81 -7.56 17.73
C ILE A 176 -16.53 -7.22 19.19
N THR A 177 -17.55 -6.79 19.92
CA THR A 177 -17.46 -6.53 21.36
C THR A 177 -18.41 -7.45 22.09
N ALA A 178 -18.00 -7.90 23.28
CA ALA A 178 -18.85 -8.69 24.15
C ALA A 178 -18.39 -8.50 25.60
N TRP A 179 -19.32 -8.50 26.54
CA TRP A 179 -18.99 -8.53 27.95
C TRP A 179 -18.74 -9.96 28.41
N LEU A 180 -17.69 -10.13 29.21
CA LEU A 180 -17.43 -11.40 29.87
C LEU A 180 -18.48 -11.65 30.94
N VAL A 181 -18.90 -12.90 31.08
CA VAL A 181 -19.67 -13.36 32.24
C VAL A 181 -18.80 -13.29 33.51
N PRO A 182 -19.38 -13.11 34.71
CA PRO A 182 -18.62 -12.90 35.94
C PRO A 182 -17.52 -13.94 36.20
N GLU A 183 -17.77 -15.19 35.85
CA GLU A 183 -16.85 -16.32 36.01
C GLU A 183 -15.60 -16.17 35.11
N ASP A 184 -15.77 -15.53 33.95
CA ASP A 184 -14.75 -15.44 32.90
C ASP A 184 -13.84 -14.23 33.05
N ILE A 185 -14.17 -13.28 33.93
CA ILE A 185 -13.38 -12.05 34.14
C ILE A 185 -11.94 -12.36 34.57
N ARG A 186 -11.74 -13.43 35.35
CA ARG A 186 -10.44 -13.85 35.89
C ARG A 186 -9.67 -14.83 35.00
N LYS A 187 -10.24 -15.24 33.86
CA LYS A 187 -9.58 -16.14 32.93
C LYS A 187 -8.27 -15.54 32.42
N SER A 188 -7.30 -16.43 32.21
CA SER A 188 -6.03 -16.10 31.59
C SER A 188 -6.23 -15.60 30.16
N GLN A 189 -5.21 -14.94 29.61
CA GLN A 189 -5.26 -14.43 28.24
C GLN A 189 -5.46 -15.55 27.21
N GLN A 190 -4.95 -16.76 27.48
CA GLN A 190 -5.11 -17.91 26.59
C GLN A 190 -6.55 -18.44 26.60
N GLU A 191 -7.18 -18.53 27.77
CA GLU A 191 -8.59 -18.91 27.87
C GLU A 191 -9.51 -17.84 27.27
N LEU A 192 -9.19 -16.56 27.43
CA LEU A 192 -9.95 -15.47 26.78
C LEU A 192 -9.77 -15.45 25.27
N LYS A 193 -8.63 -15.93 24.76
CA LYS A 193 -8.43 -16.12 23.33
C LYS A 193 -9.40 -17.16 22.78
N GLU A 194 -9.69 -18.24 23.51
CA GLU A 194 -10.66 -19.25 23.06
C GLU A 194 -12.06 -18.65 22.90
N ILE A 195 -12.49 -17.82 23.85
CA ILE A 195 -13.76 -17.08 23.75
C ILE A 195 -13.73 -16.15 22.52
N ALA A 196 -12.63 -15.45 22.29
CA ALA A 196 -12.49 -14.55 21.15
C ALA A 196 -12.50 -15.30 19.80
N ASP A 197 -11.84 -16.46 19.73
CA ASP A 197 -11.84 -17.34 18.57
C ASP A 197 -13.26 -17.85 18.28
N GLU A 198 -14.02 -18.21 19.33
CA GLU A 198 -15.43 -18.63 19.20
C GLU A 198 -16.34 -17.48 18.77
N CYS A 199 -16.13 -16.25 19.26
CA CYS A 199 -16.83 -15.07 18.75
C CYS A 199 -16.62 -14.92 17.23
N LEU A 200 -15.37 -15.06 16.78
CA LEU A 200 -15.01 -14.92 15.38
C LEU A 200 -15.57 -16.06 14.51
N LYS A 201 -15.47 -17.31 14.97
CA LYS A 201 -16.04 -18.49 14.28
C LYS A 201 -17.55 -18.36 14.10
N ASN A 202 -18.25 -17.89 15.14
CA ASN A 202 -19.70 -17.73 15.09
C ASN A 202 -20.15 -16.51 14.29
N PHE A 203 -19.28 -15.51 14.09
CA PHE A 203 -19.56 -14.35 13.26
C PHE A 203 -19.59 -14.68 11.76
N PHE A 204 -18.81 -15.67 11.31
CA PHE A 204 -18.79 -16.07 9.91
C PHE A 204 -19.69 -17.29 9.62
N PRO A 205 -20.20 -17.44 8.38
CA PRO A 205 -20.92 -18.63 7.99
C PRO A 205 -20.00 -19.86 7.95
N ASP A 206 -20.60 -21.05 8.04
CA ASP A 206 -19.85 -22.30 8.00
C ASP A 206 -19.10 -22.46 6.67
N GLY A 207 -17.85 -22.90 6.73
CA GLY A 207 -16.96 -23.04 5.57
C GLY A 207 -16.26 -21.75 5.11
N TYR A 208 -16.49 -20.62 5.77
CA TYR A 208 -15.72 -19.40 5.53
C TYR A 208 -14.27 -19.55 6.00
N ASN A 209 -13.32 -18.98 5.25
CA ASN A 209 -11.92 -18.98 5.67
C ASN A 209 -11.69 -17.94 6.77
N ILE A 210 -11.70 -18.40 8.01
CA ILE A 210 -11.58 -17.53 9.19
C ILE A 210 -10.20 -16.86 9.19
N PRO A 211 -10.12 -15.53 9.37
CA PRO A 211 -8.85 -14.84 9.38
C PRO A 211 -7.99 -15.34 10.55
N PRO A 212 -6.69 -15.63 10.32
CA PRO A 212 -5.83 -16.19 11.35
C PRO A 212 -5.61 -15.16 12.47
N PHE A 213 -5.40 -15.66 13.68
CA PHE A 213 -4.96 -14.84 14.80
C PHE A 213 -3.63 -14.15 14.48
N ASN A 214 -3.54 -12.86 14.79
CA ASN A 214 -2.35 -12.06 14.55
C ASN A 214 -1.67 -11.71 15.87
N ARG A 215 -2.38 -10.99 16.75
CA ARG A 215 -1.85 -10.55 18.03
C ARG A 215 -2.95 -10.23 19.03
N VAL A 216 -2.53 -10.04 20.26
CA VAL A 216 -3.34 -9.67 21.40
C VAL A 216 -2.77 -8.40 22.01
N GLY A 217 -3.65 -7.58 22.57
CA GLY A 217 -3.32 -6.35 23.26
C GLY A 217 -4.40 -5.98 24.25
N GLU A 218 -4.37 -4.74 24.70
CA GLU A 218 -5.32 -4.19 25.65
C GLU A 218 -5.87 -2.86 25.14
N LEU A 219 -7.13 -2.58 25.43
CA LEU A 219 -7.76 -1.29 25.21
C LEU A 219 -8.66 -0.98 26.40
N PHE A 220 -8.35 0.10 27.12
CA PHE A 220 -9.10 0.55 28.29
C PHE A 220 -9.26 -0.51 29.39
N GLY A 221 -8.21 -1.29 29.67
CA GLY A 221 -8.25 -2.38 30.67
C GLY A 221 -8.88 -3.69 30.19
N SER A 222 -9.28 -3.81 28.92
CA SER A 222 -9.90 -5.01 28.37
C SER A 222 -9.07 -5.60 27.23
N PRO A 223 -8.95 -6.95 27.15
CA PRO A 223 -8.18 -7.60 26.10
C PRO A 223 -8.83 -7.42 24.72
N VAL A 224 -7.98 -7.15 23.74
CA VAL A 224 -8.33 -7.03 22.33
C VAL A 224 -7.51 -8.02 21.52
N PHE A 225 -8.20 -8.86 20.76
CA PHE A 225 -7.60 -9.86 19.88
C PHE A 225 -7.75 -9.40 18.44
N GLN A 226 -6.65 -9.31 17.70
CA GLN A 226 -6.64 -8.93 16.30
C GLN A 226 -6.48 -10.17 15.41
N TYR A 227 -7.29 -10.23 14.37
CA TYR A 227 -7.27 -11.27 13.35
C TYR A 227 -7.03 -10.67 11.96
N GLY A 228 -6.41 -11.46 11.10
CA GLY A 228 -5.98 -11.07 9.76
C GLY A 228 -4.50 -10.66 9.71
N LEU A 229 -3.82 -11.13 8.67
CA LEU A 229 -2.41 -10.84 8.42
C LEU A 229 -2.28 -9.51 7.66
N GLU A 230 -1.65 -8.53 8.29
CA GLU A 230 -1.37 -7.24 7.64
C GLU A 230 -0.44 -7.39 6.42
N LYS A 231 0.36 -8.47 6.36
CA LYS A 231 1.29 -8.80 5.27
C LYS A 231 0.60 -9.38 4.02
N GLU A 232 -0.59 -9.98 4.18
CA GLU A 232 -1.35 -10.67 3.13
C GLU A 232 -2.57 -9.84 2.71
N LEU A 233 -2.29 -8.70 2.07
CA LEU A 233 -3.31 -7.87 1.43
C LEU A 233 -3.74 -8.58 0.12
N PRO A 234 -5.04 -8.84 -0.14
CA PRO A 234 -6.18 -7.98 0.20
C PRO A 234 -7.44 -8.66 0.80
N SER A 235 -7.41 -9.89 1.32
CA SER A 235 -8.63 -10.71 1.35
C SER A 235 -9.34 -10.95 2.69
N SER A 236 -8.85 -10.45 3.84
CA SER A 236 -9.62 -10.56 5.08
C SER A 236 -9.37 -9.39 6.01
N GLY A 237 -10.43 -8.64 6.31
CA GLY A 237 -10.41 -7.36 7.00
C GLY A 237 -9.71 -7.36 8.35
N ASN A 238 -9.39 -6.16 8.82
CA ASN A 238 -8.90 -5.98 10.19
C ASN A 238 -10.07 -6.27 11.15
N ILE A 239 -10.11 -7.48 11.69
CA ILE A 239 -11.13 -7.88 12.65
C ILE A 239 -10.52 -7.82 14.05
N PHE A 240 -11.25 -7.20 14.96
CA PHE A 240 -10.89 -7.08 16.36
C PHE A 240 -11.99 -7.72 17.19
N VAL A 241 -11.62 -8.51 18.18
CA VAL A 241 -12.54 -9.00 19.20
C VAL A 241 -12.12 -8.40 20.53
N CYS A 242 -12.97 -7.55 21.11
CA CYS A 242 -12.72 -6.89 22.39
C CYS A 242 -13.66 -7.47 23.44
N LEU A 243 -13.09 -8.09 24.48
CA LEU A 243 -13.84 -8.73 25.56
C LEU A 243 -13.82 -7.83 26.79
N PHE A 244 -14.96 -7.21 27.12
CA PHE A 244 -15.05 -6.25 28.20
C PHE A 244 -14.95 -6.93 29.57
N ARG A 245 -13.87 -6.62 30.30
CA ARG A 245 -13.63 -7.05 31.69
C ARG A 245 -14.26 -6.12 32.72
N SER A 246 -14.46 -4.86 32.37
CA SER A 246 -14.86 -3.81 33.30
C SER A 246 -15.83 -2.85 32.65
N TYR A 247 -16.70 -2.25 33.48
CA TYR A 247 -17.59 -1.17 33.05
C TYR A 247 -16.85 0.10 32.62
N LYS A 248 -15.57 0.25 33.00
CA LYS A 248 -14.72 1.37 32.58
C LYS A 248 -14.46 1.35 31.07
N THR A 249 -14.23 0.17 30.50
CA THR A 249 -13.86 0.01 29.08
C THR A 249 -14.91 0.60 28.12
N PRO A 250 -16.19 0.22 28.16
CA PRO A 250 -17.18 0.76 27.23
C PRO A 250 -17.48 2.24 27.48
N LYS A 251 -17.38 2.72 28.74
CA LYS A 251 -17.48 4.16 29.03
C LYS A 251 -16.35 4.94 28.35
N ARG A 252 -15.11 4.47 28.47
CA ARG A 252 -13.94 5.08 27.81
C ARG A 252 -14.03 4.97 26.28
N PHE A 253 -14.49 3.82 25.78
CA PHE A 253 -14.77 3.60 24.36
C PHE A 253 -15.77 4.62 23.80
N HIS A 254 -16.86 4.88 24.54
CA HIS A 254 -17.82 5.91 24.20
C HIS A 254 -17.24 7.32 24.30
N GLN A 255 -16.51 7.65 25.37
CA GLN A 255 -15.87 8.97 25.54
C GLN A 255 -14.86 9.29 24.44
N SER A 256 -14.22 8.28 23.86
CA SER A 256 -13.20 8.42 22.82
C SER A 256 -13.67 7.93 21.45
N HIS A 257 -14.98 7.83 21.22
CA HIS A 257 -15.53 7.32 19.97
C HIS A 257 -14.97 8.05 18.74
N LEU A 258 -14.85 9.38 18.76
CA LEU A 258 -14.25 10.15 17.66
C LEU A 258 -12.77 9.81 17.44
N LEU A 259 -12.01 9.65 18.52
CA LEU A 259 -10.59 9.28 18.44
C LEU A 259 -10.46 7.87 17.84
N ILE A 260 -11.25 6.91 18.31
CA ILE A 260 -11.27 5.53 17.80
C ILE A 260 -11.67 5.51 16.32
N PHE A 261 -12.72 6.24 15.93
CA PHE A 261 -13.15 6.32 14.54
C PHE A 261 -12.05 6.86 13.62
N ASN A 262 -11.40 7.96 14.03
CA ASN A 262 -10.30 8.56 13.28
C ASN A 262 -9.06 7.65 13.25
N LEU A 263 -8.78 6.91 14.33
CA LEU A 263 -7.69 5.94 14.39
C LEU A 263 -7.85 4.88 13.31
N PHE A 264 -9.04 4.29 13.20
CA PHE A 264 -9.34 3.29 12.17
C PHE A 264 -9.39 3.88 10.76
N PHE A 265 -9.80 5.14 10.61
CA PHE A 265 -9.74 5.86 9.34
C PHE A 265 -8.29 5.99 8.82
N TYR A 266 -7.37 6.47 9.65
CA TYR A 266 -5.97 6.60 9.22
C TYR A 266 -5.31 5.25 9.01
N ARG A 267 -5.62 4.24 9.83
CA ARG A 267 -5.20 2.87 9.61
C ARG A 267 -5.66 2.36 8.23
N ALA A 268 -6.93 2.58 7.87
CA ALA A 268 -7.46 2.19 6.57
C ALA A 268 -6.73 2.90 5.42
N GLN A 269 -6.50 4.21 5.53
CA GLN A 269 -5.72 4.97 4.54
C GLN A 269 -4.30 4.45 4.36
N ILE A 270 -3.57 4.19 5.46
CA ILE A 270 -2.21 3.63 5.43
C ILE A 270 -2.20 2.32 4.64
N ILE A 271 -3.09 1.40 4.99
CA ILE A 271 -3.20 0.09 4.37
C ILE A 271 -3.55 0.22 2.88
N LYS A 272 -4.55 1.04 2.55
CA LYS A 272 -5.02 1.25 1.18
C LYS A 272 -3.94 1.85 0.28
N ASN A 273 -3.29 2.91 0.72
CA ASN A 273 -2.21 3.54 -0.05
C ASN A 273 -1.05 2.57 -0.26
N PHE A 274 -0.70 1.76 0.74
CA PHE A 274 0.31 0.72 0.59
C PHE A 274 -0.11 -0.37 -0.41
N GLN A 275 -1.37 -0.80 -0.40
CA GLN A 275 -1.89 -1.72 -1.42
C GLN A 275 -1.78 -1.14 -2.82
N ASP A 276 -2.14 0.13 -2.98
CA ASP A 276 -2.11 0.78 -4.28
C ASP A 276 -0.67 0.88 -4.79
N VAL A 277 0.29 1.25 -3.94
CA VAL A 277 1.72 1.20 -4.25
C VAL A 277 2.14 -0.20 -4.71
N ARG A 278 1.74 -1.27 -4.00
CA ARG A 278 2.11 -2.65 -4.35
C ARG A 278 1.54 -3.08 -5.72
N ARG A 279 0.25 -2.82 -5.96
CA ARG A 279 -0.43 -3.14 -7.24
C ARG A 279 0.23 -2.42 -8.40
N ASN A 280 0.53 -1.14 -8.19
CA ASN A 280 1.14 -0.26 -9.16
C ASN A 280 2.59 -0.71 -9.46
N SER A 281 3.36 -1.10 -8.42
CA SER A 281 4.75 -1.55 -8.59
C SER A 281 4.83 -2.84 -9.41
N CYS A 282 3.93 -3.78 -9.19
CA CYS A 282 3.84 -5.02 -9.98
C CYS A 282 3.54 -4.75 -11.47
N ARG A 283 2.73 -3.74 -11.79
CA ARG A 283 2.44 -3.38 -13.18
C ARG A 283 3.68 -2.83 -13.89
N ILE A 284 4.46 -2.01 -13.19
CA ILE A 284 5.65 -1.37 -13.78
C ILE A 284 6.80 -2.33 -13.89
N GLU A 285 6.97 -3.27 -12.97
CA GLU A 285 7.97 -4.32 -13.12
C GLU A 285 7.77 -5.14 -14.40
N LYS A 286 6.52 -5.49 -14.72
CA LYS A 286 6.18 -6.14 -15.99
C LYS A 286 6.56 -5.29 -17.20
N MET A 287 6.48 -3.96 -17.06
CA MET A 287 6.92 -3.02 -18.09
C MET A 287 8.45 -2.92 -18.16
N HIS A 288 9.13 -2.90 -17.01
CA HIS A 288 10.60 -2.91 -16.88
C HIS A 288 11.21 -4.09 -17.60
N THR A 289 10.71 -5.28 -17.29
CA THR A 289 11.22 -6.54 -17.83
C THR A 289 11.11 -6.56 -19.35
N LYS A 290 10.00 -6.03 -19.90
CA LYS A 290 9.82 -5.88 -21.35
C LYS A 290 10.80 -4.88 -21.94
N ILE A 291 11.02 -3.75 -21.29
CA ILE A 291 11.94 -2.71 -21.76
C ILE A 291 13.38 -3.20 -21.75
N VAL A 292 13.85 -3.79 -20.65
CA VAL A 292 15.21 -4.34 -20.55
C VAL A 292 15.41 -5.46 -21.57
N GLY A 293 14.42 -6.35 -21.73
CA GLY A 293 14.46 -7.39 -22.77
C GLY A 293 14.58 -6.82 -24.19
N GLU A 294 13.80 -5.76 -24.48
CA GLU A 294 13.89 -5.07 -25.77
C GLU A 294 15.24 -4.37 -25.97
N ILE A 295 15.76 -3.65 -24.96
CA ILE A 295 17.07 -2.99 -25.00
C ILE A 295 18.19 -4.02 -25.23
N ASN A 296 18.14 -5.16 -24.53
CA ASN A 296 19.12 -6.23 -24.68
C ASN A 296 19.11 -6.83 -26.09
N SER A 297 17.92 -6.96 -26.70
CA SER A 297 17.82 -7.41 -28.09
C SER A 297 18.44 -6.42 -29.08
N LEU A 298 18.38 -5.12 -28.80
CA LEU A 298 18.95 -4.07 -29.65
C LEU A 298 20.48 -4.03 -29.56
N PHE A 299 21.05 -4.16 -28.36
CA PHE A 299 22.51 -4.22 -28.20
C PHE A 299 23.14 -5.47 -28.85
N LYS A 300 22.37 -6.54 -29.05
CA LYS A 300 22.83 -7.70 -29.82
C LYS A 300 22.94 -7.43 -31.32
N LEU A 301 22.13 -6.52 -31.88
CA LEU A 301 22.16 -6.16 -33.31
C LEU A 301 23.41 -5.35 -33.68
N GLY A 302 23.88 -4.47 -32.80
CA GLY A 302 25.06 -3.63 -33.02
C GLY A 302 26.42 -4.33 -32.92
N LYS A 303 26.47 -5.65 -32.69
CA LYS A 303 27.72 -6.44 -32.67
C LYS A 303 28.21 -6.84 -34.06
N ASN A 304 27.36 -6.77 -35.08
CA ASN A 304 27.74 -7.07 -36.45
C ASN A 304 28.08 -5.76 -37.14
N ASN A 305 29.31 -5.63 -37.65
CA ASN A 305 29.98 -4.39 -38.04
C ASN A 305 29.32 -3.54 -39.17
N THR A 306 28.10 -3.85 -39.59
CA THR A 306 27.29 -3.02 -40.49
C THR A 306 25.81 -3.18 -40.13
N LEU A 307 25.14 -2.08 -39.77
CA LEU A 307 23.69 -2.09 -39.53
C LEU A 307 22.96 -2.13 -40.88
N SER A 308 22.03 -3.06 -41.08
CA SER A 308 21.20 -3.04 -42.27
C SER A 308 20.19 -1.88 -42.24
N LYS A 309 19.62 -1.53 -43.40
CA LYS A 309 18.56 -0.52 -43.48
C LYS A 309 17.32 -0.92 -42.66
N ASP A 310 17.06 -2.21 -42.52
CA ASP A 310 16.00 -2.75 -41.67
C ASP A 310 16.32 -2.62 -40.18
N ASP A 311 17.59 -2.76 -39.80
CA ASP A 311 18.03 -2.54 -38.41
C ASP A 311 17.94 -1.06 -38.04
N LEU A 312 18.31 -0.16 -38.93
CA LEU A 312 18.09 1.28 -38.79
C LEU A 312 16.61 1.62 -38.61
N ASN A 313 15.71 1.05 -39.43
CA ASN A 313 14.27 1.26 -39.31
C ASN A 313 13.73 0.76 -37.97
N LYS A 314 14.19 -0.42 -37.49
CA LYS A 314 13.84 -0.94 -36.16
C LYS A 314 14.31 -0.02 -35.04
N LEU A 315 15.53 0.50 -35.12
CA LEU A 315 16.08 1.45 -34.14
C LEU A 315 15.29 2.76 -34.12
N GLN A 316 14.93 3.30 -35.30
CA GLN A 316 14.09 4.50 -35.41
C GLN A 316 12.69 4.30 -34.85
N LEU A 317 12.05 3.15 -35.09
CA LEU A 317 10.76 2.81 -34.48
C LEU A 317 10.86 2.75 -32.95
N LYS A 318 11.95 2.19 -32.42
CA LYS A 318 12.18 2.12 -30.96
C LYS A 318 12.44 3.49 -30.33
N LEU A 319 13.13 4.40 -31.03
CA LEU A 319 13.25 5.81 -30.58
C LEU A 319 11.91 6.53 -30.46
N LYS A 320 10.86 6.09 -31.16
CA LYS A 320 9.51 6.64 -30.99
C LYS A 320 8.81 6.10 -29.74
N VAL A 321 9.14 4.88 -29.29
CA VAL A 321 8.45 4.18 -28.20
C VAL A 321 9.13 4.36 -26.85
N LEU A 322 10.47 4.39 -26.79
CA LEU A 322 11.22 4.48 -25.54
C LEU A 322 10.96 5.78 -24.74
N PRO A 323 10.85 6.97 -25.35
CA PRO A 323 10.51 8.19 -24.60
C PRO A 323 9.12 8.13 -23.95
N LEU A 324 8.14 7.51 -24.62
CA LEU A 324 6.80 7.31 -24.04
C LEU A 324 6.89 6.42 -22.79
N ARG A 325 7.75 5.39 -22.82
CA ARG A 325 7.95 4.51 -21.68
C ARG A 325 8.74 5.20 -20.56
N ALA A 326 9.75 6.01 -20.86
CA ALA A 326 10.45 6.84 -19.87
C ALA A 326 9.47 7.79 -19.15
N HIS A 327 8.56 8.42 -19.90
CA HIS A 327 7.51 9.25 -19.31
C HIS A 327 6.62 8.47 -18.34
N GLN A 328 6.19 7.25 -18.70
CA GLN A 328 5.41 6.38 -17.82
C GLN A 328 6.14 6.00 -16.52
N TYR A 329 7.47 5.88 -16.55
CA TYR A 329 8.29 5.68 -15.35
C TYR A 329 8.27 6.91 -14.43
N GLU A 330 8.41 8.10 -15.00
CA GLU A 330 8.40 9.34 -14.23
C GLU A 330 7.02 9.65 -13.63
N GLU A 331 5.94 9.45 -14.38
CA GLU A 331 4.56 9.55 -13.85
C GLU A 331 4.35 8.62 -12.66
N PHE A 332 4.94 7.43 -12.73
CA PHE A 332 4.83 6.45 -11.67
C PHE A 332 5.67 6.80 -10.44
N ARG A 333 6.91 7.27 -10.63
CA ARG A 333 7.75 7.77 -9.54
C ARG A 333 7.06 8.92 -8.83
N ALA A 334 6.46 9.84 -9.58
CA ALA A 334 5.64 10.92 -9.01
C ALA A 334 4.46 10.36 -8.21
N THR A 335 3.75 9.34 -8.73
CA THR A 335 2.65 8.67 -8.03
C THR A 335 3.09 7.98 -6.73
N LEU A 336 4.24 7.31 -6.74
CA LEU A 336 4.83 6.69 -5.54
C LEU A 336 5.22 7.74 -4.51
N ASN A 337 5.85 8.84 -4.92
CA ASN A 337 6.19 9.94 -4.02
C ASN A 337 4.95 10.56 -3.39
N ILE A 338 3.88 10.78 -4.17
CA ILE A 338 2.59 11.25 -3.64
C ILE A 338 2.02 10.25 -2.63
N SER A 339 2.06 8.96 -2.95
CA SER A 339 1.56 7.89 -2.06
C SER A 339 2.37 7.82 -0.77
N LYS A 340 3.70 7.91 -0.84
CA LYS A 340 4.61 7.98 0.32
C LYS A 340 4.20 9.13 1.25
N ASN A 341 4.10 10.35 0.70
CA ASN A 341 3.71 11.53 1.45
C ASN A 341 2.30 11.45 2.04
N GLN A 342 1.37 10.75 1.39
CA GLN A 342 0.03 10.51 1.94
C GLN A 342 0.07 9.53 3.11
N ILE A 343 0.89 8.49 3.02
CA ILE A 343 1.03 7.54 4.12
C ILE A 343 1.75 8.19 5.31
N ASP A 344 2.85 8.94 5.08
CA ASP A 344 3.56 9.69 6.13
C ASP A 344 2.61 10.58 6.93
N ARG A 345 1.77 11.36 6.23
CA ARG A 345 0.73 12.20 6.85
C ARG A 345 -0.28 11.37 7.64
N SER A 346 -0.74 10.26 7.09
CA SER A 346 -1.72 9.38 7.76
C SER A 346 -1.13 8.74 9.02
N VAL A 347 0.15 8.39 9.01
CA VAL A 347 0.87 7.84 10.17
C VAL A 347 1.05 8.89 11.25
N ASN A 348 1.44 10.11 10.90
CA ASN A 348 1.57 11.19 11.88
C ASN A 348 0.22 11.50 12.54
N ASN A 349 -0.86 11.52 11.76
CA ASN A 349 -2.20 11.69 12.32
C ASN A 349 -2.63 10.51 13.19
N TYR A 350 -2.27 9.28 12.82
CA TYR A 350 -2.51 8.09 13.65
C TYR A 350 -1.77 8.19 14.99
N LYS A 351 -0.46 8.51 14.97
CA LYS A 351 0.35 8.69 16.18
C LYS A 351 -0.21 9.78 17.09
N SER A 352 -0.58 10.94 16.53
CA SER A 352 -1.20 12.03 17.30
C SER A 352 -2.52 11.61 17.96
N ILE A 353 -3.29 10.71 17.36
CA ILE A 353 -4.51 10.18 18.00
C ILE A 353 -4.17 9.23 19.14
N VAL A 354 -3.18 8.35 18.96
CA VAL A 354 -2.72 7.47 20.04
C VAL A 354 -2.23 8.29 21.23
N GLU A 355 -1.46 9.35 20.99
CA GLU A 355 -1.01 10.31 22.01
C GLU A 355 -2.21 10.95 22.74
N LYS A 356 -3.22 11.45 22.00
CA LYS A 356 -4.44 12.01 22.60
C LYS A 356 -5.22 11.01 23.45
N ILE A 357 -5.25 9.73 23.05
CA ILE A 357 -5.88 8.68 23.85
C ILE A 357 -5.08 8.46 25.14
N ALA A 358 -3.74 8.48 25.06
CA ALA A 358 -2.86 8.34 26.23
C ALA A 358 -3.01 9.53 27.20
N GLU A 359 -3.07 10.76 26.68
CA GLU A 359 -3.33 11.98 27.46
C GLU A 359 -4.71 11.96 28.13
N GLN A 360 -5.74 11.46 27.42
CA GLN A 360 -7.09 11.37 27.95
C GLN A 360 -7.22 10.31 29.05
N PHE A 361 -6.40 9.25 29.01
CA PHE A 361 -6.45 8.14 29.96
C PHE A 361 -5.04 7.74 30.41
N GLU A 362 -4.54 8.45 31.43
CA GLU A 362 -3.24 8.18 32.04
C GLU A 362 -3.09 6.71 32.47
N GLY A 363 -1.92 6.13 32.19
CA GLY A 363 -1.57 4.75 32.56
C GLY A 363 -2.13 3.66 31.65
N GLU A 364 -2.83 4.01 30.55
CA GLU A 364 -3.27 3.03 29.56
C GLU A 364 -2.11 2.44 28.78
N ASN A 365 -2.11 1.12 28.62
CA ASN A 365 -1.16 0.44 27.75
C ASN A 365 -1.65 0.47 26.30
N LEU A 366 -1.15 1.42 25.51
CA LEU A 366 -1.49 1.57 24.10
C LEU A 366 -0.49 0.89 23.13
N SER A 367 0.43 0.08 23.65
CA SER A 367 1.45 -0.62 22.83
C SER A 367 0.85 -1.40 21.65
N PHE A 368 -0.34 -1.96 21.84
CA PHE A 368 -1.12 -2.63 20.80
C PHE A 368 -1.41 -1.71 19.60
N LEU A 369 -1.81 -0.47 19.85
CA LEU A 369 -2.10 0.53 18.82
C LEU A 369 -0.79 1.06 18.20
N GLU A 370 0.23 1.26 19.02
CA GLU A 370 1.54 1.78 18.60
C GLU A 370 2.32 0.83 17.69
N THR A 371 2.09 -0.48 17.80
CA THR A 371 2.81 -1.49 17.00
C THR A 371 2.63 -1.24 15.49
N LEU A 372 1.45 -0.75 15.06
CA LEU A 372 1.24 -0.39 13.65
C LEU A 372 2.22 0.71 13.20
N SER A 373 2.33 1.78 13.99
CA SER A 373 3.13 2.96 13.63
C SER A 373 4.62 2.77 13.87
N ASN A 374 5.01 1.91 14.82
CA ASN A 374 6.39 1.75 15.26
C ASN A 374 7.09 0.55 14.60
N THR A 375 6.34 -0.48 14.20
CA THR A 375 6.92 -1.70 13.61
C THR A 375 6.52 -1.87 12.16
N ASN A 376 5.21 -1.83 11.87
CA ASN A 376 4.73 -2.22 10.54
C ASN A 376 4.94 -1.10 9.51
N TRP A 377 4.83 0.15 9.93
CA TRP A 377 5.01 1.29 9.05
C TRP A 377 6.45 1.49 8.54
N PRO A 378 7.50 1.48 9.38
CA PRO A 378 8.88 1.58 8.89
C PRO A 378 9.20 0.52 7.82
N PHE A 379 8.71 -0.71 8.01
CA PHE A 379 8.83 -1.76 7.00
C PHE A 379 8.13 -1.41 5.68
N TYR A 380 6.97 -0.75 5.72
CA TYR A 380 6.31 -0.27 4.50
C TYR A 380 7.09 0.87 3.83
N GLN A 381 7.63 1.82 4.59
CA GLN A 381 8.45 2.92 4.07
C GLN A 381 9.68 2.42 3.35
N GLU A 382 10.46 1.54 3.99
CA GLU A 382 11.68 0.97 3.44
C GLU A 382 11.41 0.34 2.06
N ARG A 383 10.29 -0.37 1.93
CA ARG A 383 9.92 -1.01 0.66
C ARG A 383 9.48 -0.01 -0.40
N ILE A 384 8.77 1.06 -0.03
CA ILE A 384 8.41 2.13 -0.96
C ILE A 384 9.68 2.84 -1.45
N GLU A 385 10.64 3.12 -0.55
CA GLU A 385 11.91 3.75 -0.87
C GLU A 385 12.77 2.88 -1.78
N ALA A 386 12.91 1.60 -1.48
CA ALA A 386 13.64 0.67 -2.34
C ALA A 386 13.03 0.58 -3.75
N ASN A 387 11.70 0.64 -3.86
CA ASN A 387 11.03 0.74 -5.16
C ASN A 387 11.33 2.07 -5.86
N LEU A 388 11.29 3.21 -5.16
CA LEU A 388 11.62 4.51 -5.74
C LEU A 388 13.04 4.53 -6.32
N ILE A 389 14.01 3.99 -5.59
CA ILE A 389 15.40 3.83 -6.04
C ILE A 389 15.46 2.92 -7.27
N TYR A 390 14.80 1.76 -7.23
CA TYR A 390 14.75 0.84 -8.37
C TYR A 390 14.19 1.51 -9.64
N PHE A 391 13.11 2.28 -9.54
CA PHE A 391 12.53 2.97 -10.70
C PHE A 391 13.38 4.14 -11.19
N GLU A 392 14.14 4.79 -10.31
CA GLU A 392 15.13 5.79 -10.72
C GLU A 392 16.23 5.15 -11.58
N HIS A 393 16.76 4.00 -11.18
CA HIS A 393 17.73 3.26 -11.98
C HIS A 393 17.14 2.82 -13.33
N GLY A 394 15.89 2.33 -13.33
CA GLY A 394 15.17 1.98 -14.55
C GLY A 394 15.04 3.15 -15.54
N SER A 395 14.72 4.35 -15.06
CA SER A 395 14.63 5.54 -15.93
C SER A 395 15.98 5.91 -16.54
N LYS A 396 17.05 5.94 -15.72
CA LYS A 396 18.41 6.23 -16.20
C LYS A 396 18.88 5.24 -17.27
N LEU A 397 18.53 3.95 -17.13
CA LEU A 397 18.82 2.94 -18.16
C LEU A 397 18.13 3.25 -19.48
N ILE A 398 16.86 3.70 -19.46
CA ILE A 398 16.12 4.05 -20.68
C ILE A 398 16.75 5.28 -21.34
N ASP A 399 17.09 6.31 -20.56
CA ASP A 399 17.72 7.54 -21.08
C ASP A 399 19.08 7.25 -21.73
N ASN A 400 19.87 6.38 -21.10
CA ASN A 400 21.15 5.92 -21.64
C ASN A 400 20.95 5.12 -22.93
N ALA A 401 19.96 4.22 -22.98
CA ALA A 401 19.64 3.46 -24.19
C ALA A 401 19.16 4.36 -25.33
N VAL A 402 18.30 5.35 -25.06
CA VAL A 402 17.85 6.33 -26.05
C VAL A 402 19.05 7.12 -26.61
N SER A 403 19.96 7.57 -25.74
CA SER A 403 21.17 8.30 -26.14
C SER A 403 22.10 7.44 -26.99
N SER A 404 22.28 6.17 -26.62
CA SER A 404 23.09 5.22 -27.38
C SER A 404 22.50 4.92 -28.76
N ILE A 405 21.19 4.69 -28.86
CA ILE A 405 20.51 4.45 -30.14
C ILE A 405 20.59 5.68 -31.05
N ARG A 406 20.41 6.90 -30.50
CA ARG A 406 20.61 8.15 -31.26
C ARG A 406 22.04 8.25 -31.79
N GLY A 407 23.03 7.92 -30.96
CA GLY A 407 24.44 7.89 -31.35
C GLY A 407 24.70 6.90 -32.49
N GLN A 408 24.19 5.67 -32.40
CA GLN A 408 24.34 4.66 -33.46
C GLN A 408 23.71 5.10 -34.79
N ILE A 409 22.50 5.65 -34.76
CA ILE A 409 21.84 6.17 -35.97
C ILE A 409 22.65 7.31 -36.59
N ALA A 410 23.18 8.23 -35.77
CA ALA A 410 23.98 9.35 -36.26
C ALA A 410 25.28 8.87 -36.92
N ILE A 411 25.97 7.90 -36.32
CA ILE A 411 27.20 7.28 -36.89
C ILE A 411 26.87 6.63 -38.23
N GLU A 412 25.87 5.74 -38.28
CA GLU A 412 25.53 5.01 -39.50
C GLU A 412 25.03 5.95 -40.62
N GLN A 413 24.25 6.98 -40.29
CA GLN A 413 23.82 7.98 -41.26
C GLN A 413 25.01 8.80 -41.81
N THR A 414 26.01 9.08 -40.98
CA THR A 414 27.24 9.78 -41.39
C THR A 414 28.12 8.88 -42.25
N GLU A 415 28.20 7.59 -41.96
CA GLU A 415 28.90 6.62 -42.82
C GLU A 415 28.20 6.45 -44.17
N LEU A 416 26.87 6.33 -44.18
CA LEU A 416 26.10 6.23 -45.42
C LEU A 416 26.19 7.49 -46.28
N SER A 417 26.20 8.68 -45.66
CA SER A 417 26.40 9.93 -46.40
C SER A 417 27.84 10.05 -46.92
N SER A 418 28.83 9.65 -46.12
CA SER A 418 30.24 9.62 -46.55
C SER A 418 30.46 8.64 -47.69
N ARG A 419 29.88 7.42 -47.65
CA ARG A 419 29.94 6.47 -48.78
C ARG A 419 29.24 6.98 -50.03
N ARG A 420 28.16 7.76 -49.89
CA ARG A 420 27.49 8.39 -51.03
C ARG A 420 28.32 9.54 -51.63
N LEU A 421 29.07 10.25 -50.79
CA LEU A 421 29.97 11.33 -51.21
C LEU A 421 31.29 10.79 -51.77
N GLU A 422 31.81 9.66 -51.27
CA GLU A 422 32.98 8.93 -51.81
C GLU A 422 32.71 8.36 -53.21
N VAL A 423 31.44 8.08 -53.56
CA VAL A 423 31.03 7.74 -54.93
C VAL A 423 31.00 8.99 -55.84
N GLN A 424 31.15 10.19 -55.29
CA GLN A 424 30.98 11.45 -56.01
C GLN A 424 32.24 12.33 -56.09
N GLU A 425 33.28 12.10 -55.28
CA GLU A 425 34.55 12.83 -55.39
C GLU A 425 35.75 12.01 -54.89
N GLU A 426 36.63 11.65 -55.82
CA GLU A 426 37.95 11.06 -55.55
C GLU A 426 38.96 12.18 -55.29
N ASN A 427 39.01 12.70 -54.06
CA ASN A 427 40.25 13.04 -53.33
C ASN A 427 40.02 13.88 -52.07
N ASP A 428 40.88 13.62 -51.09
CA ASP A 428 41.26 14.45 -49.94
C ASP A 428 40.18 14.87 -48.93
N ARG A 429 40.06 14.05 -47.86
CA ARG A 429 40.07 14.55 -46.45
C ARG A 429 40.08 13.40 -45.41
N THR A 430 41.18 12.65 -45.36
CA THR A 430 41.41 11.51 -44.46
C THR A 430 41.86 11.85 -43.02
N LEU A 431 41.65 13.07 -42.52
CA LEU A 431 42.11 13.42 -41.16
C LEU A 431 41.03 13.93 -40.19
N GLN A 432 39.87 14.40 -40.66
CA GLN A 432 38.83 14.93 -39.76
C GLN A 432 37.74 13.92 -39.36
N GLN A 433 37.62 12.78 -40.05
CA GLN A 433 36.60 11.77 -39.73
C GLN A 433 37.00 10.81 -38.59
N ARG A 434 38.27 10.80 -38.15
CA ARG A 434 38.75 9.90 -37.07
C ARG A 434 38.52 10.42 -35.65
N ILE A 435 38.08 11.66 -35.46
CA ILE A 435 37.87 12.25 -34.12
C ILE A 435 36.38 12.22 -33.69
N THR A 436 35.43 12.03 -34.60
CA THR A 436 34.00 12.00 -34.27
C THR A 436 33.51 10.60 -33.81
N ALA A 437 34.26 9.53 -34.12
CA ALA A 437 33.92 8.15 -33.75
C ALA A 437 34.35 7.74 -32.32
N LEU A 438 35.22 8.53 -31.66
CA LEU A 438 35.82 8.17 -30.37
C LEU A 438 34.97 8.56 -29.15
N GLY A 439 33.91 9.36 -29.32
CA GLY A 439 33.08 9.83 -28.19
C GLY A 439 31.98 8.87 -27.72
N PHE A 440 31.52 7.95 -28.58
CA PHE A 440 30.32 7.13 -28.28
C PHE A 440 30.59 5.62 -28.12
N GLY A 441 31.68 5.09 -28.69
CA GLY A 441 32.00 3.65 -28.66
C GLY A 441 32.42 3.09 -27.30
N LEU A 442 32.96 3.91 -26.39
CA LEU A 442 33.42 3.47 -25.06
C LEU A 442 32.30 3.41 -23.99
N SER A 443 31.10 3.91 -24.28
CA SER A 443 29.97 3.89 -23.32
C SER A 443 29.26 2.53 -23.25
N VAL A 444 29.44 1.67 -24.26
CA VAL A 444 28.69 0.40 -24.39
C VAL A 444 29.12 -0.63 -23.32
N GLY A 445 30.38 -0.60 -22.87
CA GLY A 445 30.89 -1.49 -21.80
C GLY A 445 30.29 -1.20 -20.43
N GLY A 446 30.18 0.07 -20.05
CA GLY A 446 29.56 0.49 -18.78
C GLY A 446 28.06 0.22 -18.72
N ILE A 447 27.38 0.36 -19.86
CA ILE A 447 25.95 0.09 -20.01
C ILE A 447 25.68 -1.43 -19.92
N LEU A 448 26.50 -2.27 -20.59
CA LEU A 448 26.42 -3.74 -20.47
C LEU A 448 26.71 -4.23 -19.06
N SER A 449 27.70 -3.66 -18.36
CA SER A 449 27.97 -4.05 -16.96
C SER A 449 26.83 -3.67 -16.01
N GLN A 450 26.16 -2.53 -16.22
CA GLN A 450 24.97 -2.15 -15.42
C GLN A 450 23.77 -3.05 -15.73
N ILE A 451 23.57 -3.44 -17.00
CA ILE A 451 22.49 -4.35 -17.41
C ILE A 451 22.71 -5.76 -16.85
N ILE A 452 23.94 -6.29 -16.94
CA ILE A 452 24.30 -7.63 -16.45
C ILE A 452 24.33 -7.66 -14.91
N ALA A 453 24.74 -6.57 -14.25
CA ALA A 453 24.63 -6.44 -12.79
C ALA A 453 23.16 -6.32 -12.32
N ASN A 454 22.28 -5.73 -13.13
CA ASN A 454 20.87 -5.51 -12.79
C ASN A 454 19.94 -6.70 -13.03
N GLU A 455 20.39 -7.81 -13.65
CA GLU A 455 19.61 -9.07 -13.64
C GLU A 455 19.38 -9.60 -12.21
N LYS A 456 20.15 -9.11 -11.22
CA LYS A 456 19.97 -9.43 -9.79
C LYS A 456 19.08 -8.43 -9.02
N PHE A 457 18.60 -7.36 -9.64
CA PHE A 457 17.73 -6.37 -9.00
C PHE A 457 16.26 -6.65 -9.34
N ALA A 458 15.67 -7.67 -8.72
CA ALA A 458 14.22 -7.77 -8.65
C ALA A 458 13.69 -6.73 -7.64
N PRO A 459 12.53 -6.10 -7.86
CA PRO A 459 11.95 -5.24 -6.84
C PRO A 459 11.73 -6.07 -5.56
N PRO A 460 11.95 -5.47 -4.37
CA PRO A 460 11.90 -6.17 -3.08
C PRO A 460 10.50 -6.77 -2.76
N PHE A 461 9.50 -6.52 -3.59
CA PHE A 461 8.18 -7.13 -3.50
C PHE A 461 8.08 -8.55 -4.09
N ILE A 462 9.00 -8.94 -4.98
CA ILE A 462 8.99 -10.26 -5.64
C ILE A 462 9.88 -11.27 -4.92
N VAL A 463 11.01 -10.84 -4.36
CA VAL A 463 11.95 -11.74 -3.66
C VAL A 463 11.25 -12.53 -2.54
N LEU A 464 10.29 -11.93 -1.85
CA LEU A 464 9.50 -12.59 -0.80
C LEU A 464 8.47 -13.61 -1.28
N LYS A 465 8.18 -13.71 -2.59
CA LYS A 465 7.27 -14.75 -3.07
C LYS A 465 7.97 -16.11 -3.21
N ASN A 466 9.31 -16.11 -3.24
CA ASN A 466 10.13 -17.29 -3.57
C ASN A 466 11.30 -17.54 -2.59
N ALA A 467 11.41 -16.82 -1.47
CA ALA A 467 12.59 -16.91 -0.60
C ALA A 467 12.32 -17.68 0.70
N ASP A 468 12.79 -18.94 0.73
CA ASP A 468 13.31 -19.55 1.96
C ASP A 468 14.62 -18.81 2.32
N GLY A 469 14.65 -18.25 3.52
CA GLY A 469 15.40 -17.02 3.85
C GLY A 469 16.91 -17.11 4.09
N THR A 470 17.67 -18.04 3.49
CA THR A 470 19.10 -18.23 3.85
C THR A 470 20.12 -17.95 2.75
N GLU A 471 19.76 -17.90 1.47
CA GLU A 471 20.76 -17.80 0.38
C GLU A 471 21.19 -16.36 0.03
N TYR A 472 20.36 -15.34 0.31
CA TYR A 472 20.61 -13.98 -0.19
C TYR A 472 21.70 -13.19 0.57
N ALA A 473 21.93 -13.48 1.85
CA ALA A 473 22.94 -12.79 2.66
C ALA A 473 24.36 -13.15 2.20
N TYR A 474 24.60 -14.39 1.77
CA TYR A 474 25.90 -14.87 1.32
C TYR A 474 26.35 -14.16 0.02
N TYR A 475 25.46 -14.03 -0.97
CA TYR A 475 25.79 -13.38 -2.23
C TYR A 475 26.09 -11.88 -2.09
N TYR A 476 25.44 -11.19 -1.14
CA TYR A 476 25.69 -9.76 -0.90
C TYR A 476 27.07 -9.53 -0.27
N ILE A 477 27.46 -10.38 0.68
CA ILE A 477 28.78 -10.31 1.33
C ILE A 477 29.90 -10.63 0.32
N VAL A 478 29.76 -11.68 -0.47
CA VAL A 478 30.76 -12.07 -1.48
C VAL A 478 30.91 -11.00 -2.56
N SER A 479 29.82 -10.39 -3.02
CA SER A 479 29.86 -9.30 -4.01
C SER A 479 30.55 -8.06 -3.48
N THR A 480 30.36 -7.73 -2.20
CA THR A 480 30.97 -6.53 -1.59
C THR A 480 32.48 -6.71 -1.44
N ILE A 481 32.93 -7.89 -1.00
CA ILE A 481 34.35 -8.23 -0.89
C ILE A 481 35.03 -8.19 -2.26
N PHE A 482 34.37 -8.72 -3.30
CA PHE A 482 34.91 -8.72 -4.65
C PHE A 482 35.12 -7.30 -5.20
N CYS A 483 34.16 -6.39 -5.00
CA CYS A 483 34.27 -5.00 -5.45
C CYS A 483 35.42 -4.24 -4.75
N VAL A 484 35.65 -4.50 -3.46
CA VAL A 484 36.77 -3.88 -2.72
C VAL A 484 38.11 -4.38 -3.25
N VAL A 485 38.25 -5.69 -3.49
CA VAL A 485 39.50 -6.28 -4.02
C VAL A 485 39.82 -5.74 -5.42
N VAL A 486 38.82 -5.66 -6.31
CA VAL A 486 39.02 -5.11 -7.66
C VAL A 486 39.38 -3.62 -7.60
N GLY A 487 38.75 -2.84 -6.71
CA GLY A 487 39.09 -1.44 -6.50
C GLY A 487 40.54 -1.23 -6.06
N PHE A 488 41.04 -2.06 -5.14
CA PHE A 488 42.43 -2.02 -4.70
C PHE A 488 43.43 -2.39 -5.79
N ILE A 489 43.12 -3.40 -6.62
CA ILE A 489 43.98 -3.82 -7.73
C ILE A 489 44.07 -2.70 -8.79
N CYS A 490 42.94 -2.08 -9.13
CA CYS A 490 42.92 -0.95 -10.08
C CYS A 490 43.71 0.25 -9.55
N ALA A 491 43.55 0.61 -8.27
CA ALA A 491 44.32 1.69 -7.66
C ALA A 491 45.83 1.41 -7.66
N PHE A 492 46.22 0.17 -7.36
CA PHE A 492 47.63 -0.25 -7.35
C PHE A 492 48.28 -0.23 -8.75
N ILE A 493 47.53 -0.62 -9.79
CA ILE A 493 47.99 -0.57 -11.18
C ILE A 493 48.16 0.89 -11.63
N VAL A 494 47.21 1.77 -11.31
CA VAL A 494 47.30 3.19 -11.65
C VAL A 494 48.50 3.84 -10.95
N ASP A 495 48.69 3.56 -9.66
CA ASP A 495 49.82 4.10 -8.88
C ASP A 495 51.17 3.63 -9.45
N ARG A 496 51.32 2.34 -9.75
CA ARG A 496 52.54 1.78 -10.33
C ARG A 496 52.82 2.26 -11.75
N VAL A 497 51.81 2.37 -12.62
CA VAL A 497 52.02 2.72 -14.03
C VAL A 497 52.23 4.22 -14.22
N VAL A 498 51.53 5.06 -13.44
CA VAL A 498 51.63 6.52 -13.53
C VAL A 498 52.90 7.05 -12.86
N LEU A 499 53.36 6.46 -11.75
CA LEU A 499 54.57 6.92 -11.05
C LEU A 499 55.87 6.33 -11.62
N SER A 500 55.84 5.18 -12.30
CA SER A 500 57.08 4.53 -12.78
C SER A 500 57.60 5.04 -14.13
N PHE A 501 56.83 5.83 -14.89
CA PHE A 501 57.28 6.37 -16.20
C PHE A 501 56.94 7.85 -16.44
N PRO A 502 57.53 8.80 -15.68
CA PRO A 502 57.36 10.24 -15.93
C PRO A 502 57.89 10.68 -17.31
N TRP A 503 58.86 9.95 -17.87
CA TRP A 503 59.58 10.32 -19.09
C TRP A 503 58.85 9.97 -20.41
N VAL A 504 57.82 9.11 -20.36
CA VAL A 504 57.07 8.69 -21.55
C VAL A 504 56.07 9.76 -22.00
N LEU A 505 55.57 10.58 -21.06
CA LEU A 505 54.70 11.72 -21.37
C LEU A 505 55.50 12.93 -21.88
N ASP A 506 56.73 13.16 -21.40
CA ASP A 506 57.56 14.30 -21.85
C ASP A 506 58.18 14.06 -23.24
N PHE A 507 58.58 12.82 -23.56
CA PHE A 507 59.21 12.52 -24.86
C PHE A 507 58.22 12.56 -26.04
N SER A 508 56.99 12.09 -25.84
CA SER A 508 55.95 12.11 -26.88
C SER A 508 55.44 13.52 -27.17
N PHE A 509 55.38 14.39 -26.16
CA PHE A 509 54.91 15.77 -26.32
C PHE A 509 55.95 16.66 -27.02
N ARG A 510 57.25 16.50 -26.70
CA ARG A 510 58.34 17.23 -27.38
C ARG A 510 58.49 16.84 -28.85
N LYS A 511 58.32 15.56 -29.20
CA LYS A 511 58.41 15.09 -30.59
C LYS A 511 57.24 15.60 -31.45
N LEU A 512 56.05 15.75 -30.87
CA LEU A 512 54.87 16.32 -31.53
C LEU A 512 55.02 17.84 -31.76
N LEU A 513 55.57 18.57 -30.78
CA LEU A 513 55.84 20.01 -30.91
C LEU A 513 56.93 20.31 -31.94
N CYS A 514 58.00 19.51 -32.02
CA CYS A 514 59.05 19.72 -33.04
C CYS A 514 58.60 19.40 -34.48
N GLN A 515 57.60 18.54 -34.68
CA GLN A 515 57.03 18.29 -36.01
C GLN A 515 56.02 19.36 -36.44
N LEU A 516 55.32 19.98 -35.49
CA LEU A 516 54.35 21.06 -35.78
C LEU A 516 55.02 22.39 -36.15
N PHE A 517 56.25 22.66 -35.69
CA PHE A 517 56.99 23.89 -36.02
C PHE A 517 57.92 23.81 -37.23
N ARG A 518 58.07 22.64 -37.89
CA ARG A 518 58.98 22.47 -39.04
C ARG A 518 58.30 22.56 -40.42
N ASN A 519 56.99 22.84 -40.47
CA ASN A 519 56.22 22.86 -41.74
C ASN A 519 55.44 24.16 -41.99
N LYS A 520 55.89 25.28 -41.41
CA LYS A 520 55.48 26.63 -41.84
C LYS A 520 56.72 27.52 -41.89
N ASN A 521 56.97 28.10 -43.07
CA ASN A 521 57.86 29.25 -43.25
C ASN A 521 57.44 30.40 -42.34
#